data_AF-S8D0J0-F1
#
_entry.id   AF-S8D0J0-F1
#
_cell.length_a   1.000
_cell.length_b   1.000
_cell.length_c   1.000
_cell.angle_alpha   90.00
_cell.angle_beta   90.00
_cell.angle_gamma   90.00
#
_symmetry.space_group_name_H-M   'P 1'
#
loop_
_entity.id
_entity.type
_entity.pdbx_description
1 polymer ?
#
loop_
_entity_poly.entity_id
_entity_poly.type
_entity_poly.pdbx_seq_one_letter_code
_entity_poly.pdbx_strand_id
1 'polypeptide(L)'
;RNFPQGTISHMIKDASEGISYICNHVAEFGGDPERIYLMGQSAGAHIAACALLEQAIKEASGEKTSWSVSQIKAYFGLSGGYNLYNLVDYFHSRGLYRSVFFRMMEGEESLGRYSPEVVARDPSNETAISLLPSVTLFHGTADYSIPSDSSKSFAETLQSLGVDAEAVLYEGKTHTDLFLQDPMRGGRDEMFEDLTARIHSGDSEALAKDITAPPRRRLVPEFMLKVARAVSPF
;
A
#
# COMPACT_ATOMS: atom_id res chain seq x y z
N ARG A 1 12.39 10.94 -4.01
CA ARG A 1 12.36 12.36 -3.58
C ARG A 1 11.12 12.60 -2.73
N ASN A 2 11.09 13.66 -1.91
CA ASN A 2 9.93 14.06 -1.11
C ASN A 2 9.54 15.53 -1.39
N PHE A 3 8.35 15.94 -0.95
CA PHE A 3 7.93 17.34 -1.05
C PHE A 3 8.70 18.20 -0.02
N PRO A 4 9.16 19.42 -0.38
CA PRO A 4 8.92 20.16 -1.62
C PRO A 4 9.94 19.93 -2.76
N GLN A 5 10.96 19.08 -2.58
CA GLN A 5 11.98 18.79 -3.61
C GLN A 5 11.45 17.99 -4.80
N GLY A 6 10.32 17.29 -4.62
CA GLY A 6 9.56 16.60 -5.64
C GLY A 6 8.07 16.59 -5.30
N THR A 7 7.26 16.47 -6.34
CA THR A 7 5.80 16.31 -6.29
C THR A 7 5.42 14.84 -6.45
N ILE A 8 4.13 14.53 -6.41
CA ILE A 8 3.63 13.16 -6.51
C ILE A 8 4.13 12.42 -7.77
N SER A 9 4.18 13.07 -8.95
CA SER A 9 4.70 12.41 -10.16
C SER A 9 6.17 11.99 -10.02
N HIS A 10 6.98 12.82 -9.36
CA HIS A 10 8.37 12.52 -9.07
C HIS A 10 8.49 11.35 -8.09
N MET A 11 7.63 11.28 -7.08
CA MET A 11 7.60 10.17 -6.11
C MET A 11 7.21 8.86 -6.78
N ILE A 12 6.17 8.87 -7.62
CA ILE A 12 5.71 7.71 -8.40
C ILE A 12 6.82 7.24 -9.35
N LYS A 13 7.45 8.17 -10.06
CA LYS A 13 8.58 7.85 -10.95
C LYS A 13 9.74 7.23 -10.18
N ASP A 14 10.17 7.82 -9.08
CA ASP A 14 11.27 7.29 -8.26
C ASP A 14 10.93 5.89 -7.70
N ALA A 15 9.69 5.67 -7.29
CA ALA A 15 9.23 4.36 -6.83
C ALA A 15 9.22 3.32 -7.97
N SER A 16 8.73 3.69 -9.16
CA SER A 16 8.72 2.83 -10.35
C SER A 16 10.15 2.46 -10.79
N GLU A 17 11.10 3.40 -10.73
CA GLU A 17 12.53 3.14 -10.98
C GLU A 17 13.12 2.16 -9.96
N GLY A 18 12.77 2.30 -8.68
CA GLY A 18 13.17 1.36 -7.63
C GLY A 18 12.60 -0.05 -7.82
N ILE A 19 11.32 -0.15 -8.19
CA ILE A 19 10.67 -1.44 -8.52
C ILE A 19 11.38 -2.07 -9.72
N SER A 20 11.65 -1.29 -10.77
CA SER A 20 12.36 -1.75 -11.96
C SER A 20 13.74 -2.29 -11.62
N TYR A 21 14.48 -1.62 -10.74
CA TYR A 21 15.79 -2.08 -10.31
C TYR A 21 15.69 -3.44 -9.59
N ILE A 22 14.78 -3.59 -8.63
CA ILE A 22 14.60 -4.87 -7.93
C ILE A 22 14.16 -5.97 -8.90
N CYS A 23 13.19 -5.72 -9.77
CA CYS A 23 12.72 -6.70 -10.76
C CYS A 23 13.85 -7.23 -11.66
N ASN A 24 14.86 -6.41 -11.95
CA ASN A 24 15.97 -6.77 -12.84
C ASN A 24 17.21 -7.31 -12.10
N HIS A 25 17.36 -7.02 -10.80
CA HIS A 25 18.60 -7.30 -10.06
C HIS A 25 18.41 -8.15 -8.79
N VAL A 26 17.18 -8.52 -8.42
CA VAL A 26 16.91 -9.26 -7.16
C VAL A 26 17.71 -10.57 -7.03
N ALA A 27 17.95 -11.26 -8.15
CA ALA A 27 18.75 -12.48 -8.20
C ALA A 27 20.22 -12.25 -7.80
N GLU A 28 20.77 -11.08 -8.09
CA GLU A 28 22.15 -10.71 -7.71
C GLU A 28 22.30 -10.56 -6.19
N PHE A 29 21.19 -10.28 -5.49
CA PHE A 29 21.13 -10.21 -4.02
C PHE A 29 20.69 -11.54 -3.37
N GLY A 30 20.56 -12.62 -4.16
CA GLY A 30 20.11 -13.93 -3.69
C GLY A 30 18.61 -14.05 -3.48
N GLY A 31 17.82 -13.07 -3.92
CA GLY A 31 16.36 -13.18 -3.92
C GLY A 31 15.83 -13.91 -5.15
N ASP A 32 14.59 -14.38 -5.06
CA ASP A 32 13.92 -15.13 -6.13
C ASP A 32 13.12 -14.17 -7.04
N PRO A 33 13.47 -14.04 -8.33
CA PRO A 33 12.75 -13.17 -9.27
C PRO A 33 11.29 -13.59 -9.49
N GLU A 34 10.92 -14.82 -9.16
CA GLU A 34 9.54 -15.31 -9.22
C GLU A 34 8.77 -15.07 -7.90
N ARG A 35 9.37 -14.38 -6.91
CA ARG A 35 8.73 -14.13 -5.61
C ARG A 35 8.90 -12.67 -5.18
N ILE A 36 8.56 -11.74 -6.07
CA ILE A 36 8.57 -10.31 -5.78
C ILE A 36 7.18 -9.87 -5.33
N TYR A 37 7.12 -9.18 -4.19
CA TYR A 37 5.89 -8.62 -3.63
C TYR A 37 6.09 -7.11 -3.42
N LEU A 38 5.07 -6.32 -3.73
CA LEU A 38 5.11 -4.88 -3.49
C LEU A 38 4.32 -4.57 -2.22
N MET A 39 4.87 -3.76 -1.32
CA MET A 39 4.17 -3.30 -0.13
C MET A 39 4.44 -1.81 0.11
N GLY A 40 3.42 -1.09 0.56
CA GLY A 40 3.54 0.30 0.97
C GLY A 40 2.64 0.63 2.16
N GLN A 41 2.99 1.67 2.91
CA GLN A 41 2.21 2.16 4.05
C GLN A 41 1.87 3.64 3.86
N SER A 42 0.62 4.03 4.17
CA SER A 42 0.12 5.41 4.08
C SER A 42 0.40 6.03 2.70
N ALA A 43 1.12 7.16 2.64
CA ALA A 43 1.55 7.76 1.38
C ALA A 43 2.35 6.78 0.50
N GLY A 44 3.15 5.88 1.09
CA GLY A 44 3.85 4.83 0.35
C GLY A 44 2.91 3.81 -0.28
N ALA A 45 1.79 3.48 0.36
CA ALA A 45 0.76 2.62 -0.23
C ALA A 45 0.07 3.31 -1.42
N HIS A 46 -0.24 4.61 -1.27
CA HIS A 46 -0.77 5.42 -2.36
C HIS A 46 0.20 5.49 -3.56
N ILE A 47 1.47 5.81 -3.31
CA ILE A 47 2.50 5.89 -4.35
C ILE A 47 2.71 4.54 -5.04
N ALA A 48 2.77 3.43 -4.28
CA ALA A 48 2.91 2.08 -4.83
C ALA A 48 1.72 1.69 -5.72
N ALA A 49 0.49 1.99 -5.29
CA ALA A 49 -0.71 1.75 -6.10
C ALA A 49 -0.72 2.59 -7.39
N CYS A 50 -0.35 3.87 -7.31
CA CYS A 50 -0.20 4.72 -8.49
C CYS A 50 0.89 4.19 -9.44
N ALA A 51 2.04 3.76 -8.92
CA ALA A 51 3.12 3.22 -9.74
C ALA A 51 2.72 1.91 -10.45
N LEU A 52 2.00 1.02 -9.77
CA LEU A 52 1.43 -0.20 -10.36
C LEU A 52 0.43 0.12 -11.47
N LEU A 53 -0.51 1.04 -11.24
CA LEU A 53 -1.51 1.43 -12.23
C LEU A 53 -0.88 2.13 -13.44
N GLU A 54 0.01 3.10 -13.23
CA GLU A 54 0.71 3.77 -14.34
C GLU A 54 1.53 2.79 -15.17
N GLN A 55 2.14 1.78 -14.52
CA GLN A 55 2.88 0.73 -15.20
C GLN A 55 1.95 -0.19 -16.01
N ALA A 56 0.83 -0.63 -15.43
CA ALA A 56 -0.17 -1.44 -16.13
C ALA A 56 -0.74 -0.71 -17.37
N ILE A 57 -0.98 0.60 -17.26
CA ILE A 57 -1.47 1.44 -18.35
C ILE A 57 -0.43 1.52 -19.48
N LYS A 58 0.86 1.70 -19.17
CA LYS A 58 1.94 1.68 -20.17
C LYS A 58 2.05 0.33 -20.88
N GLU A 59 1.89 -0.77 -20.14
CA GLU A 59 1.92 -2.11 -20.74
C GLU A 59 0.71 -2.33 -21.66
N ALA A 60 -0.48 -1.92 -21.23
CA ALA A 60 -1.70 -2.02 -22.03
C ALA A 60 -1.67 -1.14 -23.30
N SER A 61 -0.98 0.01 -23.26
CA SER A 61 -0.81 0.89 -24.43
C SER A 61 0.26 0.40 -25.42
N GLY A 62 0.99 -0.66 -25.09
CA GLY A 62 2.08 -1.20 -25.90
C GLY A 62 3.37 -0.37 -25.82
N GLU A 63 3.50 0.51 -24.83
CA GLU A 63 4.75 1.22 -24.58
C GLU A 63 5.85 0.26 -24.14
N LYS A 64 7.10 0.57 -24.50
CA LYS A 64 8.24 -0.21 -24.05
C LYS A 64 8.55 0.12 -22.59
N THR A 65 8.44 -0.87 -21.72
CA THR A 65 8.67 -0.73 -20.27
C THR A 65 9.95 -1.43 -19.82
N SER A 66 10.50 -1.03 -18.65
CA SER A 66 11.74 -1.58 -18.08
C SER A 66 11.50 -2.66 -17.01
N TRP A 67 10.25 -2.91 -16.66
CA TRP A 67 9.75 -3.97 -15.79
C TRP A 67 8.29 -4.24 -16.15
N SER A 68 7.74 -5.36 -15.71
CA SER A 68 6.33 -5.72 -15.94
C SER A 68 5.57 -5.90 -14.63
N VAL A 69 4.30 -5.48 -14.62
CA VAL A 69 3.36 -5.75 -13.51
C VAL A 69 3.29 -7.24 -13.19
N SER A 70 3.40 -8.11 -14.20
CA SER A 70 3.38 -9.57 -14.03
C SER A 70 4.52 -10.15 -13.19
N GLN A 71 5.60 -9.38 -12.99
CA GLN A 71 6.71 -9.75 -12.10
C GLN A 71 6.34 -9.62 -10.61
N ILE A 72 5.31 -8.82 -10.30
CA ILE A 72 4.82 -8.61 -8.93
C ILE A 72 3.75 -9.66 -8.63
N LYS A 73 3.98 -10.56 -7.66
CA LYS A 73 3.02 -11.62 -7.32
C LYS A 73 1.80 -11.10 -6.58
N ALA A 74 1.98 -10.14 -5.69
CA ALA A 74 0.90 -9.46 -4.99
C ALA A 74 1.31 -8.06 -4.53
N TYR A 75 0.32 -7.20 -4.38
CA TYR A 75 0.45 -5.88 -3.78
C TYR A 75 -0.25 -5.83 -2.41
N PHE A 76 0.48 -5.36 -1.40
CA PHE A 76 0.00 -5.16 -0.04
C PHE A 76 -0.03 -3.66 0.30
N GLY A 77 -1.23 -3.09 0.41
CA GLY A 77 -1.41 -1.70 0.81
C GLY A 77 -1.76 -1.59 2.29
N LEU A 78 -1.00 -0.83 3.08
CA LEU A 78 -1.29 -0.63 4.51
C LEU A 78 -1.73 0.81 4.79
N SER A 79 -2.95 0.99 5.29
CA SER A 79 -3.52 2.30 5.65
C SER A 79 -3.36 3.37 4.55
N GLY A 80 -3.56 2.99 3.28
CA GLY A 80 -3.39 3.88 2.13
C GLY A 80 -4.62 4.72 1.79
N GLY A 81 -4.39 5.87 1.15
CA GLY A 81 -5.44 6.72 0.58
C GLY A 81 -5.54 6.52 -0.94
N TYR A 82 -6.70 6.09 -1.43
CA TYR A 82 -6.86 5.63 -2.83
C TYR A 82 -7.83 6.47 -3.67
N ASN A 83 -8.65 7.31 -3.03
CA ASN A 83 -9.51 8.29 -3.69
C ASN A 83 -9.28 9.65 -3.05
N LEU A 84 -8.48 10.51 -3.70
CA LEU A 84 -8.03 11.75 -3.10
C LEU A 84 -9.16 12.77 -2.95
N TYR A 85 -10.19 12.74 -3.80
CA TYR A 85 -11.36 13.62 -3.69
C TYR A 85 -12.04 13.50 -2.31
N ASN A 86 -12.10 12.28 -1.78
CA ASN A 86 -12.69 12.01 -0.46
C ASN A 86 -11.77 12.43 0.70
N LEU A 87 -10.48 12.66 0.43
CA LEU A 87 -9.47 12.85 1.46
C LEU A 87 -8.99 14.30 1.59
N VAL A 88 -9.15 15.15 0.58
CA VAL A 88 -8.71 16.56 0.61
C VAL A 88 -9.24 17.30 1.85
N ASP A 89 -10.55 17.23 2.07
CA ASP A 89 -11.20 17.93 3.18
C ASP A 89 -10.92 17.27 4.52
N TYR A 90 -10.82 15.94 4.51
CA TYR A 90 -10.41 15.17 5.68
C TYR A 90 -9.02 15.60 6.16
N PHE A 91 -8.02 15.54 5.27
CA PHE A 91 -6.64 15.97 5.54
C PHE A 91 -6.56 17.43 5.98
N HIS A 92 -7.33 18.31 5.35
CA HIS A 92 -7.38 19.72 5.74
C HIS A 92 -7.83 19.90 7.19
N SER A 93 -8.88 19.18 7.61
CA SER A 93 -9.39 19.21 8.99
C SER A 93 -8.40 18.64 10.02
N ARG A 94 -7.41 17.88 9.57
CA ARG A 94 -6.37 17.23 10.39
C ARG A 94 -5.00 17.90 10.31
N GLY A 95 -4.91 19.07 9.67
CA GLY A 95 -3.70 19.91 9.67
C GLY A 95 -2.85 19.83 8.40
N LEU A 96 -3.19 18.97 7.43
CA LEU A 96 -2.59 19.00 6.10
C LEU A 96 -3.41 19.92 5.19
N TYR A 97 -3.05 21.22 5.19
CA TYR A 97 -3.79 22.25 4.46
C TYR A 97 -3.96 21.94 2.97
N ARG A 98 -5.16 22.22 2.42
CA ARG A 98 -5.48 22.02 0.98
C ARG A 98 -4.42 22.62 0.06
N SER A 99 -3.94 23.83 0.36
CA SER A 99 -2.92 24.50 -0.44
C SER A 99 -1.59 23.75 -0.49
N VAL A 100 -1.18 23.10 0.60
CA VAL A 100 0.02 22.26 0.64
C VAL A 100 -0.24 20.95 -0.09
N PHE A 101 -1.40 20.33 0.17
CA PHE A 101 -1.80 19.08 -0.46
C PHE A 101 -1.86 19.21 -1.98
N PHE A 102 -2.52 20.24 -2.51
CA PHE A 102 -2.59 20.50 -3.94
C PHE A 102 -1.22 20.81 -4.56
N ARG A 103 -0.34 21.54 -3.85
CA ARG A 103 1.04 21.74 -4.35
C ARG A 103 1.81 20.43 -4.45
N MET A 104 1.61 19.51 -3.51
CA MET A 104 2.21 18.16 -3.55
C MET A 104 1.61 17.30 -4.67
N MET A 105 0.30 17.40 -4.88
CA MET A 105 -0.46 16.62 -5.87
C MET A 105 -0.50 17.26 -7.27
N GLU A 106 0.28 18.31 -7.53
CA GLU A 106 0.35 19.00 -8.84
C GLU A 106 -0.97 19.66 -9.28
N GLY A 107 -1.70 20.21 -8.31
CA GLY A 107 -2.96 20.91 -8.53
C GLY A 107 -4.19 20.05 -8.25
N GLU A 108 -5.33 20.72 -8.14
CA GLU A 108 -6.63 20.07 -7.90
C GLU A 108 -7.09 19.25 -9.12
N GLU A 109 -6.82 19.73 -10.33
CA GLU A 109 -7.11 19.04 -11.60
C GLU A 109 -6.40 17.68 -11.71
N SER A 110 -5.28 17.51 -11.00
CA SER A 110 -4.47 16.28 -11.02
C SER A 110 -4.96 15.20 -10.05
N LEU A 111 -5.94 15.51 -9.19
CA LEU A 111 -6.44 14.55 -8.17
C LEU A 111 -6.99 13.28 -8.80
N GLY A 112 -7.70 13.38 -9.92
CA GLY A 112 -8.23 12.22 -10.63
C GLY A 112 -7.13 11.28 -11.10
N ARG A 113 -6.06 11.84 -11.70
CA ARG A 113 -4.88 11.08 -12.15
C ARG A 113 -4.16 10.37 -11.00
N TYR A 114 -4.08 11.00 -9.84
CA TYR A 114 -3.41 10.45 -8.67
C TYR A 114 -4.39 9.82 -7.67
N SER A 115 -5.58 9.41 -8.11
CA SER A 115 -6.52 8.64 -7.30
C SER A 115 -6.63 7.23 -7.87
N PRO A 116 -5.90 6.23 -7.35
CA PRO A 116 -5.96 4.84 -7.82
C PRO A 116 -7.38 4.30 -8.05
N GLU A 117 -8.32 4.62 -7.16
CA GLU A 117 -9.72 4.22 -7.29
C GLU A 117 -10.43 4.86 -8.49
N VAL A 118 -10.12 6.14 -8.78
CA VAL A 118 -10.71 6.87 -9.92
C VAL A 118 -10.08 6.38 -11.23
N VAL A 119 -8.76 6.22 -11.26
CA VAL A 119 -8.03 5.67 -12.41
C VAL A 119 -8.52 4.27 -12.76
N ALA A 120 -8.76 3.42 -11.75
CA ALA A 120 -9.24 2.06 -11.96
C ALA A 120 -10.65 2.01 -12.57
N ARG A 121 -11.53 2.96 -12.23
CA ARG A 121 -12.90 3.01 -12.75
C ARG A 121 -12.99 3.57 -14.18
N ASP A 122 -11.94 4.18 -14.71
CA ASP A 122 -11.95 4.71 -16.06
C ASP A 122 -12.04 3.54 -17.07
N PRO A 123 -13.09 3.45 -17.90
CA PRO A 123 -13.25 2.35 -18.85
C PRO A 123 -12.10 2.24 -19.86
N SER A 124 -11.39 3.33 -20.15
CA SER A 124 -10.21 3.29 -21.03
C SER A 124 -9.05 2.47 -20.46
N ASN A 125 -9.06 2.21 -19.14
CA ASN A 125 -8.04 1.43 -18.45
C ASN A 125 -8.41 -0.05 -18.27
N GLU A 126 -9.54 -0.55 -18.80
CA GLU A 126 -10.02 -1.93 -18.58
C GLU A 126 -8.93 -2.98 -18.83
N THR A 127 -8.18 -2.85 -19.93
CA THR A 127 -7.06 -3.76 -20.25
C THR A 127 -5.95 -3.66 -19.20
N ALA A 128 -5.59 -2.46 -18.75
CA ALA A 128 -4.58 -2.26 -17.71
C ALA A 128 -5.01 -2.88 -16.37
N ILE A 129 -6.29 -2.75 -15.99
CA ILE A 129 -6.81 -3.30 -14.74
C ILE A 129 -6.73 -4.83 -14.73
N SER A 130 -6.94 -5.48 -15.88
CA SER A 130 -6.77 -6.94 -15.99
C SER A 130 -5.34 -7.44 -15.79
N LEU A 131 -4.33 -6.56 -15.84
CA LEU A 131 -2.93 -6.89 -15.61
C LEU A 131 -2.53 -6.80 -14.13
N LEU A 132 -3.36 -6.21 -13.27
CA LEU A 132 -3.01 -6.01 -11.87
C LEU A 132 -2.84 -7.34 -11.13
N PRO A 133 -1.86 -7.43 -10.21
CA PRO A 133 -1.69 -8.62 -9.39
C PRO A 133 -2.78 -8.69 -8.32
N SER A 134 -2.78 -9.76 -7.52
CA SER A 134 -3.63 -9.83 -6.33
C SER A 134 -3.34 -8.64 -5.39
N VAL A 135 -4.39 -8.03 -4.85
CA VAL A 135 -4.30 -6.83 -4.00
C VAL A 135 -4.91 -7.10 -2.64
N THR A 136 -4.12 -6.98 -1.57
CA THR A 136 -4.65 -7.03 -0.20
C THR A 136 -4.39 -5.69 0.49
N LEU A 137 -5.45 -5.09 1.04
CA LEU A 137 -5.41 -3.80 1.72
C LEU A 137 -5.64 -3.99 3.22
N PHE A 138 -4.63 -3.73 4.03
CA PHE A 138 -4.68 -3.80 5.49
C PHE A 138 -5.03 -2.42 6.07
N HIS A 139 -5.98 -2.35 7.01
CA HIS A 139 -6.34 -1.06 7.61
C HIS A 139 -6.90 -1.21 9.03
N GLY A 140 -6.51 -0.31 9.94
CA GLY A 140 -7.12 -0.22 11.27
C GLY A 140 -8.46 0.53 11.27
N THR A 141 -9.48 0.04 11.98
CA THR A 141 -10.80 0.71 11.99
C THR A 141 -10.83 1.99 12.82
N ALA A 142 -9.84 2.21 13.69
CA ALA A 142 -9.67 3.42 14.48
C ALA A 142 -8.59 4.36 13.90
N ASP A 143 -8.24 4.19 12.63
CA ASP A 143 -7.33 5.09 11.91
C ASP A 143 -7.91 6.51 11.83
N TYR A 144 -7.19 7.46 12.43
CA TYR A 144 -7.59 8.87 12.49
C TYR A 144 -6.95 9.71 11.38
N SER A 145 -5.98 9.14 10.65
CA SER A 145 -5.23 9.82 9.60
C SER A 145 -5.87 9.62 8.24
N ILE A 146 -6.26 8.39 7.94
CA ILE A 146 -6.96 8.01 6.71
C ILE A 146 -8.12 7.10 7.13
N PRO A 147 -9.37 7.41 6.79
CA PRO A 147 -10.48 6.52 7.10
C PRO A 147 -10.29 5.14 6.45
N SER A 148 -10.56 4.07 7.20
CA SER A 148 -10.48 2.69 6.69
C SER A 148 -11.40 2.42 5.50
N ASP A 149 -12.48 3.20 5.35
CA ASP A 149 -13.32 3.22 4.15
C ASP A 149 -12.53 3.46 2.86
N SER A 150 -11.39 4.16 2.91
CA SER A 150 -10.54 4.34 1.72
C SER A 150 -10.02 3.00 1.21
N SER A 151 -9.63 2.07 2.07
CA SER A 151 -9.18 0.74 1.65
C SER A 151 -10.34 -0.16 1.27
N LYS A 152 -11.44 -0.10 2.03
CA LYS A 152 -12.65 -0.87 1.72
C LYS A 152 -13.21 -0.51 0.33
N SER A 153 -13.43 0.78 0.06
CA SER A 153 -13.95 1.26 -1.23
C SER A 153 -13.04 0.91 -2.41
N PHE A 154 -11.72 0.99 -2.22
CA PHE A 154 -10.78 0.64 -3.28
C PHE A 154 -10.76 -0.86 -3.57
N ALA A 155 -10.76 -1.72 -2.53
CA ALA A 155 -10.87 -3.17 -2.71
C ALA A 155 -12.19 -3.56 -3.40
N GLU A 156 -13.33 -3.02 -2.96
CA GLU A 156 -14.64 -3.26 -3.59
C GLU A 156 -14.66 -2.81 -5.06
N THR A 157 -14.01 -1.69 -5.36
CA THR A 157 -13.86 -1.19 -6.73
C THR A 157 -13.06 -2.16 -7.59
N LEU A 158 -11.89 -2.60 -7.13
CA LEU A 158 -11.06 -3.58 -7.84
C LEU A 158 -11.80 -4.92 -8.03
N GLN A 159 -12.49 -5.40 -7.00
CA GLN A 159 -13.31 -6.62 -7.07
C GLN A 159 -14.41 -6.50 -8.14
N SER A 160 -15.12 -5.36 -8.19
CA SER A 160 -16.16 -5.12 -9.21
C SER A 160 -15.61 -5.07 -10.65
N LEU A 161 -14.30 -4.84 -10.80
CA LEU A 161 -13.58 -4.85 -12.07
C LEU A 161 -12.90 -6.20 -12.36
N GLY A 162 -13.13 -7.21 -11.52
CA GLY A 162 -12.61 -8.57 -11.71
C GLY A 162 -11.18 -8.80 -11.23
N VAL A 163 -10.58 -7.85 -10.51
CA VAL A 163 -9.27 -8.03 -9.87
C VAL A 163 -9.44 -8.83 -8.59
N ASP A 164 -8.54 -9.78 -8.33
CA ASP A 164 -8.45 -10.44 -7.03
C ASP A 164 -7.98 -9.42 -5.97
N ALA A 165 -8.93 -8.84 -5.26
CA ALA A 165 -8.67 -7.80 -4.29
C ALA A 165 -9.47 -8.01 -3.01
N GLU A 166 -8.93 -7.60 -1.86
CA GLU A 166 -9.65 -7.60 -0.60
C GLU A 166 -9.14 -6.53 0.37
N ALA A 167 -10.00 -6.16 1.33
CA ALA A 167 -9.64 -5.31 2.45
C ALA A 167 -9.76 -6.10 3.77
N VAL A 168 -8.68 -6.14 4.54
CA VAL A 168 -8.62 -6.76 5.88
C VAL A 168 -8.59 -5.63 6.90
N LEU A 169 -9.65 -5.55 7.70
CA LEU A 169 -9.86 -4.49 8.69
C LEU A 169 -9.55 -5.01 10.10
N TYR A 170 -8.68 -4.29 10.82
CA TYR A 170 -8.28 -4.65 12.18
C TYR A 170 -8.99 -3.74 13.19
N GLU A 171 -9.84 -4.36 14.01
CA GLU A 171 -10.73 -3.63 14.90
C GLU A 171 -9.95 -2.84 15.97
N GLY A 172 -10.25 -1.55 16.08
CA GLY A 172 -9.67 -0.67 17.07
C GLY A 172 -8.19 -0.35 16.89
N LYS A 173 -7.56 -0.74 15.77
CA LYS A 173 -6.17 -0.36 15.45
C LYS A 173 -6.14 1.04 14.84
N THR A 174 -5.16 1.87 15.25
CA THR A 174 -4.95 3.22 14.67
C THR A 174 -4.05 3.17 13.43
N HIS A 175 -3.74 4.33 12.83
CA HIS A 175 -2.90 4.40 11.63
C HIS A 175 -1.54 3.74 11.81
N THR A 176 -0.97 3.86 13.03
CA THR A 176 0.38 3.38 13.34
C THR A 176 0.42 1.98 13.94
N ASP A 177 -0.68 1.52 14.55
CA ASP A 177 -0.68 0.31 15.38
C ASP A 177 -0.11 -0.90 14.63
N LEU A 178 -0.51 -1.09 13.37
CA LEU A 178 -0.19 -2.27 12.58
C LEU A 178 1.28 -2.39 12.15
N PHE A 179 2.03 -1.28 12.06
CA PHE A 179 3.43 -1.32 11.60
C PHE A 179 4.44 -0.80 12.61
N LEU A 180 3.98 -0.17 13.70
CA LEU A 180 4.84 0.34 14.75
C LEU A 180 4.52 -0.32 16.09
N GLN A 181 3.33 -0.10 16.66
CA GLN A 181 3.03 -0.52 18.02
C GLN A 181 2.96 -2.04 18.15
N ASP A 182 2.30 -2.74 17.23
CA ASP A 182 2.17 -4.20 17.26
C ASP A 182 3.53 -4.90 17.09
N PRO A 183 4.36 -4.53 16.08
CA PRO A 183 5.73 -5.06 16.00
C PRO A 183 6.57 -4.77 17.25
N MET A 184 6.46 -3.57 17.82
CA MET A 184 7.22 -3.19 19.02
C MET A 184 6.70 -3.87 20.30
N ARG A 185 5.42 -4.23 20.36
CA ARG A 185 4.79 -4.98 21.46
C ARG A 185 5.34 -6.39 21.57
N GLY A 186 5.69 -7.00 20.44
CA GLY A 186 6.09 -8.41 20.35
C GLY A 186 4.94 -9.36 20.71
N GLY A 187 5.24 -10.65 20.79
CA GLY A 187 4.22 -11.69 20.87
C GLY A 187 3.63 -12.00 19.50
N ARG A 188 2.30 -12.09 19.43
CA ARG A 188 1.55 -12.26 18.18
C ARG A 188 1.27 -10.92 17.53
N ASP A 189 1.32 -10.90 16.21
CA ASP A 189 1.06 -9.74 15.37
C ASP A 189 0.15 -10.19 14.23
N GLU A 190 -1.12 -9.85 14.36
CA GLU A 190 -2.19 -10.34 13.47
C GLU A 190 -1.92 -9.98 12.01
N MET A 191 -1.52 -8.73 11.72
CA MET A 191 -1.28 -8.31 10.34
C MET A 191 -0.07 -9.01 9.73
N PHE A 192 0.97 -9.23 10.52
CA PHE A 192 2.10 -10.02 10.04
C PHE A 192 1.74 -11.48 9.78
N GLU A 193 0.97 -12.10 10.67
CA GLU A 193 0.50 -13.48 10.49
C GLU A 193 -0.36 -13.58 9.21
N ASP A 194 -1.26 -12.63 8.96
CA ASP A 194 -2.06 -12.57 7.74
C ASP A 194 -1.20 -12.33 6.48
N LEU A 195 -0.22 -11.42 6.54
CA LEU A 195 0.69 -11.14 5.44
C LEU A 195 1.54 -12.37 5.08
N THR A 196 2.13 -13.04 6.07
CA THR A 196 2.96 -14.23 5.85
C THR A 196 2.15 -15.41 5.33
N ALA A 197 0.93 -15.64 5.85
CA ALA A 197 0.02 -16.65 5.34
C ALA A 197 -0.30 -16.45 3.84
N ARG A 198 -0.40 -15.20 3.39
CA ARG A 198 -0.62 -14.87 1.96
C ARG A 198 0.61 -15.12 1.11
N ILE A 199 1.77 -14.65 1.56
CA ILE A 199 3.06 -14.88 0.88
C ILE A 199 3.36 -16.37 0.75
N HIS A 200 3.01 -17.18 1.76
CA HIS A 200 3.27 -18.62 1.82
C HIS A 200 2.09 -19.51 1.45
N SER A 201 0.99 -18.97 0.91
CA SER A 201 -0.24 -19.73 0.62
C SER A 201 -0.04 -20.97 -0.28
N GLY A 202 1.01 -20.99 -1.10
CA GLY A 202 1.41 -22.13 -1.94
C GLY A 202 2.61 -22.94 -1.43
N ASP A 203 3.13 -22.66 -0.23
CA ASP A 203 4.36 -23.25 0.31
C ASP A 203 4.08 -23.87 1.69
N SER A 204 3.71 -25.16 1.70
CA SER A 204 3.37 -25.87 2.93
C SER A 204 4.54 -25.98 3.92
N GLU A 205 5.78 -25.98 3.43
CA GLU A 205 6.96 -26.01 4.29
C GLU A 205 7.15 -24.66 4.99
N ALA A 206 7.00 -23.55 4.26
CA ALA A 206 7.06 -22.21 4.84
C ALA A 206 5.93 -21.98 5.85
N LEU A 207 4.69 -22.37 5.55
CA LEU A 207 3.58 -22.29 6.49
C LEU A 207 3.84 -23.09 7.79
N ALA A 208 4.41 -24.29 7.67
CA ALA A 208 4.78 -25.09 8.86
C ALA A 208 5.87 -24.41 9.70
N LYS A 209 6.82 -23.71 9.06
CA LYS A 209 7.83 -22.90 9.75
C LYS A 209 7.21 -21.69 10.45
N ASP A 210 6.27 -21.00 9.83
CA ASP A 210 5.58 -19.87 10.45
C ASP A 210 4.83 -20.27 11.72
N ILE A 211 4.11 -21.41 11.69
CA ILE A 211 3.38 -21.95 12.85
C ILE A 211 4.29 -22.27 14.03
N THR A 212 5.52 -22.71 13.75
CA THR A 212 6.50 -23.12 14.77
C THR A 212 7.47 -21.99 15.14
N ALA A 213 7.37 -20.83 14.51
CA ALA A 213 8.23 -19.69 14.78
C ALA A 213 8.05 -19.20 16.23
N PRO A 214 9.16 -18.85 16.93
CA PRO A 214 9.06 -18.33 18.28
C PRO A 214 8.31 -16.98 18.30
N PRO A 215 7.56 -16.67 19.38
CA PRO A 215 6.91 -15.37 19.50
C PRO A 215 7.90 -14.22 19.37
N ARG A 216 7.45 -13.12 18.77
CA ARG A 216 8.31 -11.96 18.53
C ARG A 216 8.77 -11.35 19.83
N ARG A 217 10.03 -10.93 19.86
CA ARG A 217 10.60 -10.25 21.03
C ARG A 217 9.91 -8.90 21.22
N ARG A 218 9.45 -8.64 22.44
CA ARG A 218 9.00 -7.30 22.85
C ARG A 218 10.17 -6.32 22.83
N LEU A 219 9.99 -5.19 22.13
CA LEU A 219 11.02 -4.15 22.00
C LEU A 219 10.83 -3.01 22.99
N VAL A 220 9.60 -2.75 23.44
CA VAL A 220 9.30 -1.70 24.42
C VAL A 220 8.26 -2.13 25.47
N PRO A 221 8.28 -1.52 26.67
CA PRO A 221 7.25 -1.73 27.69
C PRO A 221 5.84 -1.33 27.22
N GLU A 222 4.82 -2.06 27.69
CA GLU A 222 3.42 -1.84 27.27
C GLU A 222 2.90 -0.44 27.56
N PHE A 223 3.30 0.15 28.70
CA PHE A 223 2.85 1.49 29.06
C PHE A 223 3.33 2.56 28.05
N MET A 224 4.52 2.39 27.47
CA MET A 224 5.04 3.33 26.46
C MET A 224 4.21 3.27 25.19
N LEU A 225 3.78 2.08 24.77
CA LEU A 225 2.90 1.90 23.61
C LEU A 225 1.53 2.53 23.84
N LYS A 226 0.96 2.33 25.02
CA LYS A 226 -0.33 2.93 25.39
C LYS A 226 -0.25 4.46 25.42
N VAL A 227 0.82 5.02 25.97
CA VAL A 227 1.06 6.47 25.96
C VAL A 227 1.26 6.95 24.52
N ALA A 228 2.12 6.30 23.73
CA ALA A 228 2.35 6.64 22.33
C ALA A 228 1.05 6.68 21.53
N ARG A 229 0.19 5.67 21.68
CA ARG A 229 -1.13 5.64 21.04
C ARG A 229 -2.06 6.76 21.49
N ALA A 230 -1.98 7.20 22.75
CA ALA A 230 -2.83 8.28 23.27
C ALA A 230 -2.37 9.68 22.84
N VAL A 231 -1.07 9.87 22.60
CA VAL A 231 -0.49 11.19 22.25
C VAL A 231 -0.17 11.34 20.76
N SER A 232 0.03 10.23 20.05
CA SER A 232 0.27 10.23 18.61
C SER A 232 -1.04 10.60 17.89
N PRO A 233 -1.04 11.63 17.04
CA PRO A 233 -2.23 12.07 16.33
C PRO A 233 -2.56 11.18 15.12
N PHE A 234 -1.93 10.00 15.01
CA PHE A 234 -2.02 9.08 13.87
C PHE A 234 -2.80 7.81 14.20
#